data_AF-A0A162K7T9-F1
#
_entry.id   AF-A0A162K7T9-F1
#
_cell.length_a   1.000
_cell.length_b   1.000
_cell.length_c   1.000
_cell.angle_alpha   90.00
_cell.angle_beta   90.00
_cell.angle_gamma   90.00
#
_symmetry.space_group_name_H-M   'P 1'
#
loop_
_entity.id
_entity.type
_entity.pdbx_description
1 polymer ?
#
loop_
_entity_poly.entity_id
_entity_poly.type
_entity_poly.pdbx_seq_one_letter_code
_entity_poly.pdbx_strand_id
1 'polypeptide(L)'
;MLAGIESVLFPEGQKLEEEWAKGQTTEVVAAVLYHVTMRFQAITAGVPIDSDSYAPIRKEILSILGKARKEVVFVGAEDAGAWDGWTTVKAKDFDAMVEAAKENEWLESDWYRGINDVVQNIGDGDVNMDEGDEGTQESVGRRADTMFQDRYDFLSAGRRAEYKTWKEAQLARIEKLLAAQGAMEIDTQ
;
A
#
# COMPACT_ATOMS: atom_id res chain seq x y z
N MET A 1 3.72 3.89 3.69
CA MET A 1 4.28 2.76 4.47
C MET A 1 3.95 1.47 3.74
N LEU A 2 4.66 0.37 4.00
CA LEU A 2 4.30 -0.94 3.42
C LEU A 2 2.97 -1.38 4.05
N ALA A 3 1.94 -1.64 3.21
CA ALA A 3 0.57 -1.88 3.67
C ALA A 3 0.46 -3.01 4.71
N GLY A 4 1.25 -4.09 4.58
CA GLY A 4 1.28 -5.17 5.55
C GLY A 4 1.93 -4.83 6.88
N ILE A 5 2.89 -3.88 6.91
CA ILE A 5 3.47 -3.41 8.18
C ILE A 5 2.50 -2.46 8.87
N GLU A 6 1.85 -1.59 8.09
CA GLU A 6 0.86 -0.64 8.60
C GLU A 6 -0.38 -1.34 9.17
N SER A 7 -0.92 -2.34 8.47
CA SER A 7 -2.06 -3.12 8.98
C SER A 7 -1.76 -3.87 10.28
N VAL A 8 -0.48 -4.23 10.50
CA VAL A 8 -0.06 -5.02 11.66
C VAL A 8 0.32 -4.13 12.85
N LEU A 9 1.12 -3.08 12.61
CA LEU A 9 1.65 -2.22 13.68
C LEU A 9 0.80 -0.97 13.94
N PHE A 10 -0.03 -0.58 12.97
CA PHE A 10 -0.82 0.65 13.02
C PHE A 10 -2.27 0.43 12.52
N PRO A 11 -3.03 -0.53 13.07
CA PRO A 11 -4.44 -0.67 12.69
C PRO A 11 -5.17 0.65 12.95
N GLU A 12 -5.97 1.09 11.97
CA GLU A 12 -6.69 2.38 11.99
C GLU A 12 -5.78 3.62 12.10
N GLY A 13 -4.49 3.49 11.80
CA GLY A 13 -3.51 4.58 11.86
C GLY A 13 -3.02 4.89 13.27
N GLN A 14 -3.41 4.11 14.29
CA GLN A 14 -2.91 4.23 15.65
C GLN A 14 -1.84 3.18 15.92
N LYS A 15 -0.69 3.60 16.46
CA LYS A 15 0.37 2.68 16.84
C LYS A 15 -0.16 1.68 17.87
N LEU A 16 -0.06 0.39 17.56
CA LEU A 16 -0.42 -0.65 18.48
C LEU A 16 0.50 -0.58 19.72
N GLU A 17 -0.07 -0.28 20.89
CA GLU A 17 0.69 -0.22 22.15
C GLU A 17 0.80 -1.57 22.87
N GLU A 18 0.28 -2.64 22.27
CA GLU A 18 0.32 -3.98 22.84
C GLU A 18 1.75 -4.46 23.06
N GLU A 19 1.96 -5.24 24.12
CA GLU A 19 3.29 -5.66 24.55
C GLU A 19 4.04 -6.49 23.50
N TRP A 20 3.32 -7.22 22.64
CA TRP A 20 3.93 -7.96 21.54
C TRP A 20 4.37 -7.07 20.38
N ALA A 21 3.75 -5.91 20.17
CA ALA A 21 4.15 -4.95 19.12
C ALA A 21 5.26 -3.99 19.59
N LYS A 22 5.44 -3.83 20.92
CA LYS A 22 6.50 -3.00 21.49
C LYS A 22 7.89 -3.57 21.20
N GLY A 23 8.60 -2.90 20.29
CA GLY A 23 10.00 -3.20 19.97
C GLY A 23 10.21 -4.37 19.00
N GLN A 24 9.14 -4.90 18.41
CA GLN A 24 9.20 -6.02 17.45
C GLN A 24 9.03 -5.57 15.98
N THR A 25 9.24 -4.28 15.71
CA THR A 25 8.99 -3.69 14.37
C THR A 25 9.81 -4.39 13.28
N THR A 26 11.07 -4.69 13.55
CA THR A 26 11.97 -5.33 12.58
C THR A 26 11.59 -6.79 12.34
N GLU A 27 11.14 -7.47 13.39
CA GLU A 27 10.66 -8.85 13.38
C GLU A 27 9.37 -8.95 12.55
N VAL A 28 8.44 -8.00 12.72
CA VAL A 28 7.22 -7.88 11.90
C VAL A 28 7.57 -7.64 10.43
N VAL A 29 8.50 -6.72 10.13
CA VAL A 29 8.98 -6.50 8.76
C VAL A 29 9.50 -7.80 8.17
N ALA A 30 10.29 -8.57 8.93
CA ALA A 30 10.87 -9.82 8.47
C ALA A 30 9.79 -10.88 8.15
N ALA A 31 8.79 -11.03 9.01
CA ALA A 31 7.68 -11.94 8.80
C ALA A 31 6.82 -11.52 7.59
N VAL A 32 6.53 -10.23 7.44
CA VAL A 32 5.80 -9.70 6.28
C VAL A 32 6.56 -10.00 4.98
N LEU A 33 7.87 -9.71 4.94
CA LEU A 33 8.72 -10.01 3.78
C LEU A 33 8.71 -11.51 3.44
N TYR A 34 8.75 -12.38 4.45
CA TYR A 34 8.67 -13.82 4.26
C TYR A 34 7.35 -14.20 3.60
N HIS A 35 6.21 -13.82 4.18
CA HIS A 35 4.90 -14.18 3.64
C HIS A 35 4.66 -13.61 2.24
N VAL A 36 5.09 -12.38 1.97
CA VAL A 36 5.03 -11.79 0.62
C VAL A 36 5.86 -12.60 -0.37
N THR A 37 7.10 -12.95 -0.02
CA THR A 37 7.99 -13.74 -0.89
C THR A 37 7.39 -15.10 -1.20
N MET A 38 6.87 -15.79 -0.18
CA MET A 38 6.22 -17.09 -0.33
C MET A 38 4.98 -17.00 -1.21
N ARG A 39 4.13 -15.99 -0.99
CA ARG A 39 2.91 -15.79 -1.78
C ARG A 39 3.23 -15.48 -3.23
N PHE A 40 4.20 -14.60 -3.47
CA PHE A 40 4.67 -14.25 -4.80
C PHE A 40 5.21 -15.47 -5.55
N GLN A 41 6.04 -16.30 -4.91
CA GLN A 41 6.56 -17.52 -5.51
C GLN A 41 5.46 -18.54 -5.82
N ALA A 42 4.50 -18.72 -4.91
CA ALA A 42 3.37 -19.62 -5.13
C ALA A 42 2.53 -19.24 -6.36
N ILE A 43 2.30 -17.93 -6.56
CA ILE A 43 1.54 -17.43 -7.70
C ILE A 43 2.35 -17.53 -9.00
N THR A 44 3.62 -17.13 -9.00
CA THR A 44 4.45 -17.03 -10.21
C THR A 44 4.98 -18.38 -10.68
N ALA A 45 5.38 -19.27 -9.77
CA ALA A 45 5.89 -20.59 -10.13
C ALA A 45 4.76 -21.60 -10.38
N GLY A 46 3.55 -21.34 -9.87
CA GLY A 46 2.42 -22.28 -9.95
C GLY A 46 2.65 -23.58 -9.17
N VAL A 47 3.69 -23.64 -8.33
CA VAL A 47 4.06 -24.80 -7.51
C VAL A 47 3.70 -24.51 -6.05
N PRO A 48 3.11 -25.47 -5.33
CA PRO A 48 2.87 -25.32 -3.90
C PRO A 48 4.18 -25.08 -3.16
N ILE A 49 4.11 -24.20 -2.16
CA ILE A 49 5.20 -23.87 -1.25
C ILE A 49 5.77 -25.16 -0.63
N ASP A 50 7.05 -25.42 -0.88
CA ASP A 50 7.80 -26.52 -0.25
C ASP A 50 8.46 -26.04 1.05
N SER A 51 8.42 -26.86 2.09
CA SER A 51 9.11 -26.61 3.37
C SER A 51 10.61 -26.42 3.20
N ASP A 52 11.21 -27.03 2.17
CA ASP A 52 12.64 -26.92 1.88
C ASP A 52 13.05 -25.49 1.48
N SER A 53 12.09 -24.66 1.03
CA SER A 53 12.33 -23.26 0.68
C SER A 53 12.41 -22.33 1.90
N TYR A 54 11.99 -22.80 3.09
CA TYR A 54 11.95 -21.99 4.31
C TYR A 54 13.34 -21.49 4.74
N ALA A 55 14.27 -22.42 4.93
CA ALA A 55 15.61 -22.14 5.42
C ALA A 55 16.42 -21.15 4.55
N PRO A 56 16.46 -21.29 3.21
CA PRO A 56 17.16 -20.33 2.36
C PRO A 56 16.52 -18.94 2.37
N ILE A 57 15.18 -18.86 2.31
CA ILE A 57 14.46 -17.57 2.30
C ILE A 57 14.67 -16.82 3.63
N ARG A 58 14.55 -17.53 4.76
CA ARG A 58 14.84 -16.94 6.08
C ARG A 58 16.25 -16.37 6.15
N LYS A 59 17.25 -17.13 5.68
CA LYS A 59 18.65 -16.68 5.68
C LYS A 59 18.83 -15.42 4.83
N GLU A 60 18.18 -15.36 3.69
CA GLU A 60 18.25 -14.22 2.78
C GLU A 60 17.60 -12.98 3.39
N ILE A 61 16.40 -13.10 3.96
CA ILE A 61 15.70 -11.98 4.61
C ILE A 61 16.52 -11.42 5.77
N LEU A 62 17.06 -12.28 6.65
CA LEU A 62 17.91 -11.83 7.75
C LEU A 62 19.19 -11.14 7.26
N SER A 63 19.77 -11.62 6.16
CA SER A 63 20.91 -11.00 5.50
C SER A 63 20.56 -9.61 4.96
N ILE A 64 19.44 -9.48 4.23
CA ILE A 64 18.95 -8.21 3.69
C ILE A 64 18.69 -7.19 4.81
N LEU A 65 17.99 -7.59 5.87
CA LEU A 65 17.71 -6.70 7.01
C LEU A 65 19.00 -6.27 7.73
N GLY A 66 19.99 -7.17 7.83
CA GLY A 66 21.31 -6.84 8.39
C GLY A 66 22.11 -5.87 7.52
N LYS A 67 21.99 -5.95 6.18
CA LYS A 67 22.62 -5.03 5.23
C LYS A 67 21.92 -3.69 5.17
N ALA A 68 20.59 -3.67 5.23
CA ALA A 68 19.79 -2.46 5.15
C ALA A 68 20.27 -1.39 6.15
N ARG A 69 20.55 -1.79 7.39
CA ARG A 69 21.10 -0.89 8.42
C ARG A 69 22.45 -0.25 8.07
N LYS A 70 23.27 -0.92 7.27
CA LYS A 70 24.63 -0.48 6.92
C LYS A 70 24.68 0.28 5.60
N GLU A 71 23.80 -0.07 4.67
CA GLU A 71 23.87 0.34 3.27
C GLU A 71 22.82 1.38 2.91
N VAL A 72 21.69 1.45 3.64
CA VAL A 72 20.63 2.43 3.36
C VAL A 72 20.95 3.76 4.02
N VAL A 73 21.14 4.78 3.19
CA VAL A 73 21.37 6.17 3.59
C VAL A 73 20.08 6.95 3.39
N PHE A 74 19.58 7.59 4.45
CA PHE A 74 18.40 8.45 4.37
C PHE A 74 18.81 9.90 4.07
N VAL A 75 18.63 10.31 2.81
CA VAL A 75 18.88 11.70 2.42
C VAL A 75 17.83 12.60 3.08
N GLY A 76 18.28 13.49 3.99
CA GLY A 76 17.43 14.47 4.68
C GLY A 76 16.83 14.01 6.02
N ALA A 77 17.18 12.83 6.52
CA ALA A 77 16.72 12.32 7.83
C ALA A 77 17.86 11.75 8.68
N GLU A 78 19.10 12.20 8.43
CA GLU A 78 20.32 11.69 9.04
C GLU A 78 20.31 11.79 10.58
N ASP A 79 19.67 12.82 11.14
CA ASP A 79 19.54 13.06 12.58
C ASP A 79 18.16 12.68 13.17
N ALA A 80 17.23 12.19 12.35
CA ALA A 80 15.81 12.08 12.73
C ALA A 80 15.43 10.76 13.42
N GLY A 81 16.41 9.98 13.91
CA GLY A 81 16.12 8.66 14.48
C GLY A 81 15.52 7.71 13.44
N ALA A 82 15.95 7.79 12.17
CA ALA A 82 15.38 7.00 11.07
C ALA A 82 15.46 5.47 11.30
N TRP A 83 16.37 5.04 12.17
CA TRP A 83 16.53 3.64 12.61
C TRP A 83 16.01 3.39 14.03
N ASP A 84 15.26 4.32 14.62
CA ASP A 84 14.72 4.14 15.96
C ASP A 84 13.77 2.95 16.01
N GLY A 85 13.99 2.08 16.99
CA GLY A 85 13.29 0.80 17.08
C GLY A 85 13.79 -0.28 16.12
N TRP A 86 14.80 -0.01 15.28
CA TRP A 86 15.42 -1.05 14.43
C TRP A 86 16.39 -1.92 15.23
N THR A 87 16.05 -3.20 15.29
CA THR A 87 16.73 -4.24 16.08
C THR A 87 17.34 -5.28 15.15
N THR A 88 18.36 -5.99 15.64
CA THR A 88 18.87 -7.17 14.92
C THR A 88 17.95 -8.34 15.20
N VAL A 89 17.24 -8.81 14.18
CA VAL A 89 16.34 -9.96 14.28
C VAL A 89 17.14 -11.25 14.42
N LYS A 90 16.86 -12.05 15.45
CA LYS A 90 17.42 -13.40 15.61
C LYS A 90 16.53 -14.41 14.88
N ALA A 91 17.12 -15.53 14.45
CA ALA A 91 16.36 -16.58 13.76
C ALA A 91 15.16 -17.10 14.56
N LYS A 92 15.29 -17.23 15.89
CA LYS A 92 14.18 -17.65 16.76
C LYS A 92 13.04 -16.64 16.78
N ASP A 93 13.36 -15.35 16.83
CA ASP A 93 12.38 -14.27 16.90
C ASP A 93 11.67 -14.10 15.54
N PHE A 94 12.41 -14.32 14.44
CA PHE A 94 11.83 -14.47 13.11
C PHE A 94 10.83 -15.62 13.04
N ASP A 95 11.23 -16.83 13.46
CA ASP A 95 10.38 -18.02 13.40
C ASP A 95 9.11 -17.81 14.24
N ALA A 96 9.26 -17.24 15.44
CA ALA A 96 8.13 -16.91 16.31
C ALA A 96 7.17 -15.91 15.66
N MET A 97 7.68 -14.88 14.98
CA MET A 97 6.86 -13.87 14.33
C MET A 97 6.14 -14.42 13.07
N VAL A 98 6.79 -15.32 12.33
CA VAL A 98 6.17 -15.99 11.19
C VAL A 98 5.00 -16.89 11.63
N GLU A 99 5.12 -17.58 12.76
CA GLU A 99 3.99 -18.33 13.32
C GLU A 99 2.91 -17.39 13.88
N ALA A 100 3.30 -16.32 14.59
CA ALA A 100 2.35 -15.32 15.08
C ALA A 100 1.54 -14.68 13.95
N ALA A 101 2.11 -14.47 12.77
CA ALA A 101 1.40 -13.95 11.61
C ALA A 101 0.25 -14.87 11.14
N LYS A 102 0.39 -16.19 11.31
CA LYS A 102 -0.67 -17.17 11.00
C LYS A 102 -1.73 -17.18 12.09
N GLU A 103 -1.32 -17.14 13.35
CA GLU A 103 -2.20 -17.19 14.51
C GLU A 103 -3.08 -15.93 14.64
N ASN A 104 -2.55 -14.77 14.25
CA ASN A 104 -3.24 -13.48 14.34
C ASN A 104 -3.96 -13.09 13.03
N GLU A 105 -4.22 -14.05 12.14
CA GLU A 105 -4.99 -13.85 10.90
C GLU A 105 -4.44 -12.76 9.96
N TRP A 106 -3.15 -12.42 10.03
CA TRP A 106 -2.56 -11.39 9.15
C TRP A 106 -2.70 -11.77 7.69
N LEU A 107 -2.64 -13.07 7.39
CA LEU A 107 -2.77 -13.61 6.04
C LEU A 107 -4.21 -13.59 5.52
N GLU A 108 -5.20 -13.34 6.38
CA GLU A 108 -6.60 -13.18 5.97
C GLU A 108 -6.97 -11.74 5.64
N SER A 109 -6.09 -10.80 5.98
CA SER A 109 -6.32 -9.39 5.73
C SER A 109 -6.14 -9.00 4.25
N ASP A 110 -6.77 -7.89 3.89
CA ASP A 110 -6.88 -7.44 2.49
C ASP A 110 -5.52 -7.17 1.83
N TRP A 111 -4.52 -6.72 2.59
CA TRP A 111 -3.18 -6.46 2.03
C TRP A 111 -2.51 -7.74 1.52
N TYR A 112 -2.70 -8.87 2.21
CA TYR A 112 -2.09 -10.14 1.81
C TYR A 112 -2.86 -10.78 0.64
N ARG A 113 -4.19 -10.66 0.66
CA ARG A 113 -5.05 -11.11 -0.45
C ARG A 113 -4.77 -10.33 -1.73
N GLY A 114 -4.59 -9.01 -1.62
CA GLY A 114 -4.30 -8.12 -2.74
C GLY A 114 -2.96 -8.40 -3.45
N ILE A 115 -2.05 -9.18 -2.86
CA ILE A 115 -0.83 -9.64 -3.55
C ILE A 115 -1.19 -10.40 -4.83
N ASN A 116 -2.28 -11.17 -4.83
CA ASN A 116 -2.69 -11.92 -6.01
C ASN A 116 -3.05 -10.99 -7.17
N ASP A 117 -3.82 -9.94 -6.89
CA ASP A 117 -4.24 -8.97 -7.89
C ASP A 117 -3.04 -8.20 -8.44
N VAL A 118 -2.07 -7.84 -7.58
CA VAL A 118 -0.83 -7.19 -8.02
C VAL A 118 -0.04 -8.11 -8.95
N VAL A 119 0.19 -9.37 -8.56
CA VAL A 119 1.00 -10.30 -9.35
C VAL A 119 0.36 -10.64 -10.69
N GLN A 120 -0.96 -10.84 -10.74
CA GLN A 120 -1.67 -11.13 -11.98
C GLN A 120 -1.59 -9.98 -12.99
N ASN A 121 -1.53 -8.74 -12.52
CA ASN A 121 -1.45 -7.55 -13.37
C ASN A 121 0.00 -7.15 -13.76
N ILE A 122 1.04 -7.81 -13.23
CA ILE A 122 2.43 -7.56 -13.62
C ILE A 122 2.72 -8.02 -15.07
N GLY A 123 1.95 -8.97 -15.60
CA GLY A 123 2.16 -9.56 -16.93
C GLY A 123 1.47 -8.86 -18.11
N ASP A 124 0.45 -8.04 -17.87
CA ASP A 124 -0.35 -7.40 -18.93
C ASP A 124 0.26 -6.08 -19.47
N GLY A 125 1.44 -5.70 -18.96
CA GLY A 125 2.23 -4.58 -19.47
C GLY A 125 3.20 -5.01 -20.56
N ASP A 126 2.71 -5.48 -21.71
CA ASP A 126 3.53 -5.72 -22.91
C ASP A 126 4.08 -4.39 -23.42
N VAL A 127 5.27 -4.04 -22.94
CA VAL A 127 6.12 -2.99 -23.51
C VAL A 127 6.63 -3.45 -24.88
N ASN A 128 5.78 -3.32 -25.90
CA ASN A 128 6.24 -3.20 -27.27
C ASN A 128 7.12 -1.94 -27.35
N MET A 129 8.43 -2.10 -27.14
CA MET A 129 9.43 -1.18 -27.67
C MET A 129 9.43 -1.34 -29.18
N ASP A 130 8.54 -0.61 -29.84
CA ASP A 130 8.70 -0.30 -31.25
C ASP A 130 9.79 0.78 -31.36
N GLU A 131 10.98 0.37 -31.78
CA GLU A 131 12.03 1.28 -32.24
C GLU A 131 11.55 1.95 -33.53
N GLY A 132 11.03 3.17 -33.44
CA GLY A 132 10.55 3.86 -34.64
C GLY A 132 10.11 5.30 -34.43
N ASP A 133 11.06 6.20 -34.65
CA ASP A 133 10.88 7.53 -35.26
C ASP A 133 10.64 8.76 -34.35
N GLU A 134 11.38 9.80 -34.70
CA GLU A 134 11.55 11.07 -34.00
C GLU A 134 10.26 11.90 -33.99
N GLY A 135 9.78 12.25 -32.79
CA GLY A 135 8.64 13.15 -32.66
C GLY A 135 8.48 13.69 -31.26
N THR A 136 9.20 14.76 -30.96
CA THR A 136 9.11 15.61 -29.75
C THR A 136 7.70 15.71 -29.17
N GLN A 137 7.46 14.99 -28.06
CA GLN A 137 6.56 15.40 -26.99
C GLN A 137 7.16 14.87 -25.69
N GLU A 138 7.46 15.79 -24.76
CA GLU A 138 7.89 15.47 -23.40
C GLU A 138 6.81 14.62 -22.71
N SER A 139 6.91 13.30 -22.83
CA SER A 139 6.20 12.41 -21.94
C SER A 139 6.98 12.44 -20.63
N VAL A 140 6.44 13.19 -19.66
CA VAL A 140 6.89 13.13 -18.28
C VAL A 140 6.72 11.69 -17.84
N GLY A 141 7.83 10.96 -17.78
CA GLY A 141 7.87 9.56 -17.38
C GLY A 141 7.17 9.38 -16.04
N ARG A 142 5.94 8.87 -16.08
CA ARG A 142 5.18 8.47 -14.90
C ARG A 142 5.86 7.23 -14.32
N ARG A 143 6.77 7.47 -13.38
CA ARG A 143 7.32 6.44 -12.49
C ARG A 143 6.14 5.79 -11.76
N ALA A 144 6.20 4.47 -11.58
CA ALA A 144 5.14 3.60 -11.08
C ALA A 144 4.56 3.93 -9.68
N ASP A 145 5.01 5.01 -9.03
CA ASP A 145 4.52 5.49 -7.73
C ASP A 145 3.39 6.54 -7.80
N THR A 146 2.87 6.87 -8.98
CA THR A 146 1.88 7.97 -9.12
C THR A 146 0.41 7.55 -9.20
N MET A 147 0.06 6.25 -9.17
CA MET A 147 -1.34 5.83 -9.34
C MET A 147 -2.27 6.19 -8.15
N PHE A 148 -1.70 6.65 -7.03
CA PHE A 148 -2.48 7.22 -5.92
C PHE A 148 -2.59 8.76 -5.96
N GLN A 149 -1.87 9.46 -6.85
CA GLN A 149 -1.92 10.92 -6.90
C GLN A 149 -3.28 11.43 -7.37
N ASP A 150 -3.92 10.77 -8.35
CA ASP A 150 -5.24 11.16 -8.86
C ASP A 150 -6.38 10.98 -7.83
N ARG A 151 -6.16 10.16 -6.79
CA ARG A 151 -7.10 9.95 -5.68
C ARG A 151 -7.09 11.10 -4.66
N TYR A 152 -6.01 11.90 -4.62
CA TYR A 152 -5.84 13.01 -3.69
C TYR A 152 -5.66 14.38 -4.37
N ASP A 153 -5.61 14.42 -5.71
CA ASP A 153 -5.61 15.68 -6.45
C ASP A 153 -7.03 16.24 -6.60
N PHE A 154 -7.49 16.95 -5.57
CA PHE A 154 -8.76 17.65 -5.54
C PHE A 154 -8.70 19.06 -6.18
N LEU A 155 -7.52 19.52 -6.58
CA LEU A 155 -7.29 20.91 -7.00
C LEU A 155 -6.79 21.03 -8.46
N SER A 156 -6.68 19.93 -9.21
CA SER A 156 -6.45 19.98 -10.65
C SER A 156 -7.51 20.81 -11.39
N ALA A 157 -7.12 21.36 -12.55
CA ALA A 157 -8.02 22.15 -13.38
C ALA A 157 -9.25 21.34 -13.85
N GLY A 158 -9.08 20.04 -14.15
CA GLY A 158 -10.16 19.13 -14.52
C GLY A 158 -11.15 18.90 -13.39
N ARG A 159 -10.67 18.53 -12.19
CA ARG A 159 -11.53 18.32 -11.01
C ARG A 159 -12.27 19.59 -10.59
N ARG A 160 -11.64 20.76 -10.72
CA ARG A 160 -12.31 22.05 -10.48
C ARG A 160 -13.43 22.33 -11.48
N ALA A 161 -13.27 21.93 -12.74
CA ALA A 161 -14.33 22.06 -13.73
C ALA A 161 -15.49 21.09 -13.45
N GLU A 162 -15.20 19.83 -13.15
CA GLU A 162 -16.20 18.82 -12.75
C GLU A 162 -16.98 19.25 -11.49
N TYR A 163 -16.26 19.74 -10.48
CA TYR A 163 -16.89 20.27 -9.26
C TYR A 163 -17.79 21.46 -9.54
N LYS A 164 -17.38 22.37 -10.44
CA LYS A 164 -18.21 23.52 -10.83
C LYS A 164 -19.51 23.07 -11.48
N THR A 165 -19.44 22.14 -12.43
CA THR A 165 -20.63 21.58 -13.09
C THR A 165 -21.53 20.83 -12.10
N TRP A 166 -20.95 20.02 -11.21
CA TRP A 166 -21.70 19.34 -10.16
C TRP A 166 -22.39 20.32 -9.21
N LYS A 167 -21.68 21.37 -8.78
CA LYS A 167 -22.21 22.41 -7.89
C LYS A 167 -23.38 23.14 -8.53
N GLU A 168 -23.25 23.55 -9.79
CA GLU A 168 -24.32 24.20 -10.54
C GLU A 168 -25.54 23.29 -10.67
N ALA A 169 -25.35 21.99 -10.94
CA ALA A 169 -26.44 21.02 -11.02
C ALA A 169 -27.14 20.80 -9.66
N GLN A 170 -26.39 20.76 -8.54
CA GLN A 170 -27.00 20.64 -7.21
C GLN A 170 -27.75 21.92 -6.81
N LEU A 171 -27.22 23.10 -7.12
CA LEU A 171 -27.91 24.37 -6.86
C LEU A 171 -29.22 24.46 -7.65
N ALA A 172 -29.22 24.10 -8.94
CA ALA A 172 -30.43 24.04 -9.75
C ALA A 172 -31.46 23.02 -9.19
N ARG A 173 -31.00 21.89 -8.66
CA ARG A 173 -31.86 20.91 -7.99
C ARG A 173 -32.47 21.48 -6.70
N ILE A 174 -31.69 22.20 -5.90
CA ILE A 174 -32.16 22.85 -4.68
C ILE A 174 -33.17 23.96 -5.02
N GLU A 175 -32.90 24.80 -6.01
CA GLU A 175 -33.83 25.83 -6.48
C GLU A 175 -35.16 25.22 -6.96
N LYS A 176 -35.10 24.11 -7.70
CA LYS A 176 -36.31 23.39 -8.12
C LYS A 176 -37.10 22.83 -6.94
N LEU A 177 -36.41 22.33 -5.92
CA LEU A 177 -37.05 21.84 -4.69
C LEU A 177 -37.64 22.99 -3.87
N LEU A 178 -36.94 24.12 -3.73
CA LEU A 178 -37.43 25.32 -3.06
C LEU A 178 -38.62 25.93 -3.80
N ALA A 179 -38.62 25.94 -5.13
CA ALA A 179 -39.76 26.38 -5.95
C ALA A 179 -40.96 25.42 -5.81
N ALA A 180 -40.72 24.12 -5.68
CA ALA A 180 -41.77 23.13 -5.42
C ALA A 180 -42.31 23.21 -3.98
N GLN A 181 -41.48 23.60 -3.01
CA GLN A 181 -41.88 23.79 -1.60
C GLN A 181 -42.59 25.12 -1.39
N GLY A 182 -42.17 26.19 -2.09
CA GLY A 182 -42.85 27.48 -2.11
C GLY A 182 -44.21 27.47 -2.84
N ALA A 183 -44.48 26.45 -3.66
CA ALA A 183 -45.80 26.21 -4.25
C ALA A 183 -46.76 25.46 -3.30
N MET A 184 -46.30 25.01 -2.13
CA MET A 184 -47.07 24.18 -1.19
C MET A 184 -47.33 24.85 0.17
N GLU A 185 -47.15 26.17 0.27
CA GLU A 185 -47.49 26.98 1.46
C GLU A 185 -48.35 28.20 1.10
N ILE A 186 -49.41 28.06 0.30
CA ILE A 186 -50.59 28.95 0.39
C ILE A 186 -51.84 28.13 0.03
N ASP A 187 -52.48 27.54 1.04
CA ASP A 187 -53.95 27.41 1.10
C ASP A 187 -54.33 27.14 2.55
N THR A 188 -54.25 28.22 3.34
CA THR A 188 -55.09 28.37 4.53
C THR A 188 -56.29 29.23 4.13
N GLN A 189 -57.45 28.59 3.95
CA GLN A 189 -58.76 29.11 4.33
C GLN A 189 -59.75 27.97 4.49
#